data_AF-F5J166-F1
#
_entry.id   AF-F5J166-F1
#
_cell.length_a   1.000
_cell.length_b   1.000
_cell.length_c   1.000
_cell.angle_alpha   90.00
_cell.angle_beta   90.00
_cell.angle_gamma   90.00
#
_symmetry.space_group_name_H-M   'P 1'
#
loop_
_entity.id
_entity.type
_entity.pdbx_description
1 polymer ?
#
loop_
_entity_poly.entity_id
_entity_poly.type
_entity_poly.pdbx_seq_one_letter_code
_entity_poly.pdbx_strand_id
1 'polypeptide(L)'
;MDNLDYGVVGNCKTAALISKEGSIDWLCFPVFDSPSVFSKLLDNDKGGSFSFIVSDGYRITQNYFKETNILGTRFASDEGVFEVLDFMPRYKTREDEYYIPSEIYRYVRLIEGKPRFRINYTPVMCII
;
A
#
# COMPACT_ATOMS: atom_id res chain seq x y z
N MET A 1 -21.25 8.59 6.37
CA MET A 1 -20.93 8.23 4.98
C MET A 1 -20.13 6.96 5.07
N ASP A 2 -20.66 5.87 4.55
CA ASP A 2 -19.92 4.61 4.45
C ASP A 2 -18.90 4.78 3.32
N ASN A 3 -17.66 5.09 3.69
CA ASN A 3 -16.55 5.14 2.75
C ASN A 3 -15.90 3.73 2.72
N LEU A 4 -15.30 3.37 1.59
CA LEU A 4 -14.54 2.13 1.46
C LEU A 4 -13.22 2.15 2.26
N ASP A 5 -12.83 3.31 2.80
CA ASP A 5 -11.62 3.54 3.62
C ASP A 5 -10.31 3.08 2.94
N TYR A 6 -10.03 3.64 1.76
CA TYR A 6 -8.78 3.41 1.03
C TYR A 6 -7.93 4.68 0.91
N GLY A 7 -6.62 4.51 1.06
CA GLY A 7 -5.61 5.44 0.60
C GLY A 7 -5.18 5.12 -0.85
N VAL A 8 -4.87 6.17 -1.61
CA VAL A 8 -4.32 6.09 -2.97
C VAL A 8 -2.87 6.54 -2.98
N VAL A 9 -2.01 5.73 -3.59
CA VAL A 9 -0.60 6.06 -3.82
C VAL A 9 -0.29 5.90 -5.30
N GLY A 10 0.33 6.91 -5.93
CA GLY A 10 0.64 6.88 -7.36
C GLY A 10 1.76 7.83 -7.74
N ASN A 11 2.38 7.59 -8.90
CA ASN A 11 3.46 8.44 -9.42
C ASN A 11 3.20 9.00 -10.82
N CYS A 12 1.93 9.10 -11.22
CA CYS A 12 1.46 9.46 -12.56
C CYS A 12 1.65 8.39 -13.64
N LYS A 13 2.31 7.26 -13.35
CA LYS A 13 2.44 6.14 -14.28
C LYS A 13 1.49 4.99 -13.96
N THR A 14 1.31 4.72 -12.66
CA THR A 14 0.27 3.84 -12.13
C THR A 14 -0.15 4.33 -10.73
N ALA A 15 -1.13 3.66 -10.13
CA ALA A 15 -1.55 3.87 -8.74
C ALA A 15 -2.01 2.56 -8.08
N ALA A 16 -1.87 2.50 -6.76
CA ALA A 16 -2.36 1.44 -5.89
C ALA A 16 -3.48 1.96 -4.98
N LEU A 17 -4.47 1.12 -4.69
CA LEU A 17 -5.44 1.35 -3.61
C LEU A 17 -5.06 0.49 -2.41
N ILE A 18 -4.89 1.15 -1.27
CA ILE A 18 -4.42 0.56 -0.01
C ILE A 18 -5.52 0.70 1.03
N SER A 19 -6.02 -0.43 1.55
CA SER A 19 -7.07 -0.43 2.57
C SER A 19 -6.59 0.21 3.87
N LYS A 20 -7.52 0.60 4.76
CA LYS A 20 -7.17 1.11 6.10
C LYS A 20 -6.35 0.14 6.96
N GLU A 21 -6.40 -1.16 6.66
CA GLU A 21 -5.59 -2.22 7.28
C GLU A 21 -4.20 -2.36 6.63
N GLY A 22 -3.85 -1.51 5.66
CA GLY A 22 -2.56 -1.54 4.98
C GLY A 22 -2.45 -2.64 3.91
N SER A 23 -3.56 -3.11 3.34
CA SER A 23 -3.55 -4.08 2.25
C SER A 23 -3.60 -3.39 0.90
N ILE A 24 -2.67 -3.68 -0.02
CA ILE A 24 -2.85 -3.29 -1.43
C ILE A 24 -3.85 -4.26 -2.04
N ASP A 25 -5.07 -3.77 -2.26
CA ASP A 25 -6.18 -4.56 -2.81
C ASP A 25 -6.42 -4.27 -4.29
N TRP A 26 -5.78 -3.23 -4.82
CA TRP A 26 -5.80 -2.90 -6.25
C TRP A 26 -4.45 -2.36 -6.72
N LEU A 27 -3.94 -2.87 -7.85
CA LEU A 27 -2.78 -2.31 -8.55
C LEU A 27 -2.73 -2.80 -10.01
N CYS A 28 -2.95 -1.89 -10.96
CA CYS A 28 -2.58 -2.11 -12.37
C CYS A 28 -1.07 -1.93 -12.52
N PHE A 29 -0.38 -2.85 -13.20
CA PHE A 29 1.07 -2.79 -13.27
C PHE A 29 1.61 -3.37 -14.58
N PRO A 30 2.55 -2.70 -15.27
CA PRO A 30 3.35 -1.54 -14.83
C PRO A 30 2.70 -0.15 -15.02
N VAL A 31 1.59 -0.05 -15.75
CA VAL A 31 0.88 1.21 -16.08
C VAL A 31 -0.63 1.06 -15.85
N PHE A 32 -1.39 2.16 -15.89
CA PHE A 32 -2.83 2.16 -15.59
C PHE A 32 -3.68 1.24 -16.47
N ASP A 33 -3.33 1.07 -17.75
CA ASP A 33 -4.05 0.22 -18.72
C ASP A 33 -3.55 -1.23 -18.74
N SER A 34 -2.60 -1.59 -17.87
CA SER A 34 -2.13 -2.96 -17.73
C SER A 34 -3.11 -3.82 -16.94
N PRO A 35 -3.05 -5.17 -17.10
CA PRO A 35 -3.68 -6.09 -16.17
C PRO A 35 -3.33 -5.76 -14.72
N SER A 36 -4.26 -6.06 -13.81
CA SER A 36 -4.02 -5.87 -12.39
C SER A 36 -3.24 -7.04 -11.80
N VAL A 37 -2.25 -6.75 -10.96
CA VAL A 37 -1.51 -7.74 -10.16
C VAL A 37 -2.22 -8.02 -8.83
N PHE A 38 -3.05 -7.07 -8.38
CA PHE A 38 -3.98 -7.21 -7.27
C PHE A 38 -5.34 -6.63 -7.67
N SER A 39 -6.40 -7.36 -7.37
CA SER A 39 -7.77 -7.07 -7.75
C SER A 39 -8.79 -7.54 -6.71
N LYS A 40 -8.36 -7.65 -5.43
CA LYS A 40 -9.20 -8.06 -4.31
C LYS A 40 -10.46 -7.20 -4.17
N LEU A 41 -10.40 -5.94 -4.62
CA LEU A 41 -11.56 -5.04 -4.67
C LEU A 41 -12.72 -5.57 -5.54
N LEU A 42 -12.42 -6.36 -6.58
CA LEU A 42 -13.43 -6.96 -7.47
C LEU A 42 -13.86 -8.36 -7.01
N ASP A 43 -12.92 -9.15 -6.50
CA ASP A 43 -13.17 -10.49 -5.97
C ASP A 43 -12.28 -10.72 -4.76
N ASN A 44 -12.87 -10.78 -3.57
CA ASN A 44 -12.14 -10.91 -2.30
C ASN A 44 -11.32 -12.21 -2.21
N ASP A 45 -11.74 -13.27 -2.91
CA ASP A 45 -11.14 -14.60 -2.80
C ASP A 45 -10.12 -14.85 -3.91
N LYS A 46 -10.36 -14.33 -5.11
CA LYS A 46 -9.53 -14.60 -6.29
C LYS A 46 -8.66 -13.42 -6.71
N GLY A 47 -8.99 -12.21 -6.29
CA GLY A 47 -8.37 -11.00 -6.80
C GLY A 47 -6.91 -10.81 -6.37
N GLY A 48 -6.47 -11.49 -5.31
CA GLY A 48 -5.12 -11.37 -4.79
C GLY A 48 -4.84 -10.02 -4.13
N SER A 49 -3.90 -10.00 -3.18
CA SER A 49 -3.51 -8.77 -2.47
C SER A 49 -2.10 -8.87 -1.90
N PHE A 50 -1.59 -7.74 -1.42
CA PHE A 50 -0.40 -7.68 -0.59
C PHE A 50 -0.80 -7.04 0.75
N SER A 51 -0.84 -7.82 1.84
CA SER A 51 -1.32 -7.37 3.14
C SER A 51 -0.38 -7.70 4.31
N PHE A 52 -0.61 -7.01 5.42
CA PHE A 52 0.01 -7.27 6.71
C PHE A 52 -1.01 -7.94 7.63
N ILE A 53 -0.67 -9.12 8.13
CA ILE A 53 -1.50 -9.89 9.06
C ILE A 53 -0.94 -9.72 10.46
N VAL A 54 -1.73 -9.09 11.33
CA VAL A 54 -1.44 -8.87 12.75
C VAL A 54 -2.43 -9.63 13.61
N SER A 55 -2.15 -9.78 14.91
CA SER A 55 -3.13 -10.29 15.87
C SER A 55 -4.20 -9.24 16.19
N ASP A 56 -5.34 -9.66 16.74
CA ASP A 56 -6.50 -8.79 17.03
C ASP A 56 -6.19 -7.62 18.00
N GLY A 57 -5.08 -7.69 18.74
CA GLY A 57 -4.66 -6.64 19.68
C GLY A 57 -4.05 -5.40 19.02
N TYR A 58 -3.91 -5.36 17.70
CA TYR A 58 -3.35 -4.21 17.00
C TYR A 58 -4.43 -3.17 16.64
N ARG A 59 -4.24 -1.95 17.11
CA ARG A 59 -4.93 -0.76 16.59
C ARG A 59 -4.23 -0.26 15.34
N ILE A 60 -4.97 -0.15 14.24
CA ILE A 60 -4.47 0.32 12.95
C ILE A 60 -4.98 1.73 12.69
N THR A 61 -4.09 2.63 12.25
CA THR A 61 -4.44 3.98 11.82
C THR A 61 -3.68 4.33 10.56
N GLN A 62 -4.34 5.00 9.62
CA GLN A 62 -3.75 5.38 8.34
C GLN A 62 -3.81 6.90 8.16
N ASN A 63 -2.70 7.51 7.76
CA ASN A 63 -2.60 8.94 7.48
C ASN A 63 -1.59 9.21 6.37
N TYR A 64 -1.81 10.28 5.60
CA TYR A 64 -0.77 10.80 4.71
C TYR A 64 0.24 11.65 5.47
N PHE A 65 1.51 11.53 5.07
CA PHE A 65 2.53 12.46 5.50
C PHE A 65 2.27 13.84 4.87
N LYS A 66 2.29 14.88 5.70
CA LYS A 66 1.95 16.25 5.30
C LYS A 66 2.70 16.67 4.04
N GLU A 67 1.98 17.23 3.07
CA GLU A 67 2.54 17.74 1.80
C GLU A 67 3.26 16.66 0.95
N THR A 68 2.91 15.39 1.11
CA THR A 68 3.46 14.29 0.30
C THR A 68 2.36 13.32 -0.16
N ASN A 69 2.68 12.47 -1.15
CA ASN A 69 1.87 11.30 -1.50
C ASN A 69 2.42 10.01 -0.83
N ILE A 70 2.96 10.13 0.38
CA ILE A 70 3.41 8.98 1.18
C ILE A 70 2.30 8.62 2.17
N LEU A 71 1.80 7.39 2.08
CA LEU A 71 0.78 6.86 2.96
C LEU A 71 1.42 6.09 4.10
N GLY A 72 1.17 6.51 5.34
CA GLY A 72 1.60 5.80 6.54
C GLY A 72 0.47 5.00 7.17
N THR A 73 0.64 3.69 7.26
CA THR A 73 -0.24 2.81 8.03
C THR A 73 0.48 2.34 9.29
N ARG A 74 0.02 2.83 10.44
CA ARG A 74 0.60 2.54 11.76
C ARG A 74 -0.18 1.44 12.47
N PHE A 75 0.54 0.45 12.97
CA PHE A 75 0.03 -0.71 13.69
C PHE A 75 0.58 -0.66 15.12
N ALA A 76 -0.30 -0.64 16.13
CA ALA A 76 0.12 -0.56 17.53
C ALA A 76 -0.63 -1.53 18.44
N SER A 77 0.13 -2.26 19.25
CA SER A 77 -0.37 -3.13 20.32
C SER A 77 0.51 -2.97 21.57
N ASP A 78 0.17 -3.68 22.64
CA ASP A 78 0.97 -3.71 23.87
C ASP A 78 2.36 -4.34 23.67
N GLU A 79 2.56 -5.16 22.61
CA GLU A 79 3.85 -5.78 22.30
C GLU A 79 4.81 -4.83 21.57
N GLY A 80 4.27 -3.82 20.89
CA GLY A 80 5.06 -2.85 20.13
C GLY A 80 4.30 -2.17 19.00
N VAL A 81 5.05 -1.37 18.25
CA VAL A 81 4.53 -0.50 17.20
C VAL A 81 5.42 -0.59 15.97
N PHE A 82 4.79 -0.78 14.81
CA PHE A 82 5.44 -0.60 13.52
C PHE A 82 4.59 0.27 12.58
N GLU A 83 5.23 0.83 11.58
CA GLU A 83 4.60 1.67 10.57
C GLU A 83 5.03 1.17 9.18
N VAL A 84 4.07 1.11 8.26
CA VAL A 84 4.32 0.82 6.84
C VAL A 84 4.13 2.11 6.08
N LEU A 85 5.17 2.52 5.36
CA LEU A 85 5.13 3.65 4.44
C LEU A 85 4.99 3.13 3.02
N ASP A 86 3.86 3.42 2.39
CA ASP A 86 3.57 3.10 1.01
C ASP A 86 3.74 4.34 0.14
N PHE A 87 4.60 4.27 -0.87
CA PHE A 87 4.81 5.34 -1.85
C PHE A 87 5.29 4.82 -3.20
N MET A 88 5.03 5.57 -4.27
CA MET A 88 5.63 5.35 -5.59
C MET A 88 6.55 6.53 -5.90
N PRO A 89 7.82 6.31 -6.27
CA PRO A 89 8.75 7.40 -6.42
C PRO A 89 8.51 8.16 -7.74
N ARG A 90 8.84 9.44 -7.68
CA ARG A 90 8.84 10.36 -8.82
C ARG A 90 10.08 11.25 -8.70
N TYR A 91 11.17 10.84 -9.34
CA TYR A 91 12.46 11.51 -9.21
C TYR A 91 12.58 12.62 -10.23
N LYS A 92 12.88 13.84 -9.79
CA LYS A 92 13.23 14.95 -10.69
C LYS A 92 14.68 14.77 -11.16
N THR A 93 14.90 14.63 -12.46
CA THR A 93 16.25 14.44 -13.05
C THR A 93 16.82 15.73 -13.61
N ARG A 94 15.98 16.58 -14.23
CA ARG A 94 16.30 17.92 -14.76
C ARG A 94 15.12 18.88 -14.50
N GLU A 95 15.21 20.14 -14.92
CA GLU A 95 14.19 21.16 -14.60
C GLU A 95 12.75 20.75 -14.97
N ASP A 96 12.57 19.99 -16.07
CA ASP A 96 11.26 19.51 -16.55
C ASP A 96 11.19 17.99 -16.81
N GLU A 97 12.22 17.24 -16.41
CA GLU A 97 12.26 15.79 -16.61
C GLU A 97 12.09 15.04 -15.29
N TYR A 98 11.30 13.97 -15.35
CA TYR A 98 11.07 13.08 -14.23
C TYR A 98 11.35 11.64 -14.62
N TYR A 99 12.13 10.95 -13.80
CA TYR A 99 12.20 9.50 -13.83
C TYR A 99 11.06 8.93 -12.97
N ILE A 100 10.13 8.26 -13.65
CA ILE A 100 8.89 7.72 -13.07
C ILE A 100 8.90 6.20 -13.27
N PRO A 101 9.61 5.45 -12.41
CA PRO A 101 9.66 4.00 -12.54
C PRO A 101 8.30 3.38 -12.19
N SER A 102 8.02 2.21 -12.75
CA SER A 102 6.86 1.43 -12.33
C SER A 102 7.28 0.64 -11.08
N GLU A 103 7.25 1.29 -9.93
CA GLU A 103 7.72 0.74 -8.66
C GLU A 103 6.80 1.20 -7.53
N ILE A 104 6.46 0.27 -6.63
CA ILE A 104 5.79 0.58 -5.36
C ILE A 104 6.72 0.16 -4.22
N TYR A 105 6.98 1.09 -3.30
CA TYR A 105 7.78 0.85 -2.12
C TYR A 105 6.85 0.70 -0.93
N ARG A 106 7.03 -0.40 -0.19
CA ARG A 106 6.39 -0.66 1.09
C ARG A 106 7.48 -0.75 2.15
N TYR A 107 7.78 0.38 2.79
CA TYR A 107 8.86 0.47 3.76
C TYR A 107 8.33 0.20 5.18
N VAL A 108 8.75 -0.91 5.77
CA VAL A 108 8.36 -1.28 7.14
C VAL A 108 9.37 -0.71 8.14
N ARG A 109 8.90 0.13 9.05
CA ARG A 109 9.70 0.77 10.09
C ARG A 109 9.24 0.32 11.47
N LEU A 110 10.19 -0.19 12.26
CA LEU A 110 9.98 -0.40 13.70
C LEU A 110 9.94 0.96 14.40
N ILE A 111 8.92 1.17 15.23
CA ILE A 111 8.79 2.37 16.05
C ILE A 111 9.16 2.08 17.50
N GLU A 112 8.63 0.99 18.06
CA GLU A 112 8.82 0.62 19.46
C GLU A 112 8.58 -0.87 19.69
N GLY A 113 9.22 -1.44 20.72
CA GLY A 113 8.91 -2.79 21.21
C GLY A 113 9.36 -3.90 20.26
N LYS A 114 8.62 -5.01 20.25
CA LYS A 114 8.90 -6.19 19.43
C LYS A 114 7.62 -6.66 18.71
N PRO A 115 7.06 -5.84 17.81
CA PRO A 115 5.86 -6.18 17.11
C PRO A 115 6.06 -7.42 16.23
N ARG A 116 4.97 -8.16 16.03
CA ARG A 116 4.92 -9.38 15.22
C ARG A 116 3.80 -9.24 14.21
N PHE A 117 4.15 -9.53 12.97
CA PHE A 117 3.20 -9.57 11.86
C PHE A 117 3.66 -10.62 10.85
N ARG A 118 2.76 -11.03 9.98
CA ARG A 118 3.07 -11.82 8.79
C ARG A 118 2.74 -10.99 7.56
N ILE A 119 3.46 -11.23 6.48
CA ILE A 119 3.10 -10.68 5.18
C ILE A 119 2.34 -11.76 4.43
N ASN A 120 1.17 -11.39 3.90
CA ASN A 120 0.51 -12.17 2.88
C ASN A 120 0.76 -11.50 1.52
N TYR A 121 1.36 -12.24 0.59
CA TYR A 121 1.67 -11.76 -0.75
C TYR A 121 1.11 -12.76 -1.75
N THR A 122 -0.01 -12.38 -2.38
CA THR A 122 -0.77 -13.24 -3.27
C THR A 122 -1.05 -12.50 -4.58
N PRO A 123 -0.05 -12.33 -5.45
CA PRO A 123 -0.26 -11.68 -6.74
C PRO A 123 -1.09 -12.59 -7.66
N VAL A 124 -2.10 -12.03 -8.31
CA VAL A 124 -2.93 -12.71 -9.30
C VAL A 124 -3.10 -11.78 -10.49
N MET A 125 -2.69 -12.24 -11.67
CA MET A 125 -2.90 -11.47 -12.89
C MET A 125 -4.37 -11.61 -13.32
N CYS A 126 -5.12 -10.52 -13.20
CA CYS A 126 -6.48 -10.42 -13.73
C CYS A 126 -6.48 -9.51 -14.96
N ILE A 127 -7.01 -10.04 -16.06
CA ILE A 127 -7.36 -9.28 -17.26
C ILE A 127 -8.84 -8.92 -17.09
N ILE A 128 -9.12 -7.63 -16.96
CA ILE A 128 -10.42 -7.06 -16.65
C ILE A 128 -11.06 -6.52 -17.92
#